data_AF-A0A940ZZ96-F1
#
_entry.id   AF-A0A940ZZ96-F1
#
_cell.length_a   1.000
_cell.length_b   1.000
_cell.length_c   1.000
_cell.angle_alpha   90.00
_cell.angle_beta   90.00
_cell.angle_gamma   90.00
#
_symmetry.space_group_name_H-M   'P 1'
#
loop_
_entity.id
_entity.type
_entity.pdbx_description
1 polymer ?
#
loop_
_entity_poly.entity_id
_entity_poly.type
_entity_poly.pdbx_seq_one_letter_code
_entity_poly.pdbx_strand_id
1 'polypeptide(L)'
;TGANLRVYFKDASGNYIYNGGNIVKYESKAVSGSTDWTRLSNYFTAPANTATIQIDLLFTGAGTVYFDGAELVYGRVLDNYYSNENAGFEWGNLDNWTMSDLSP
;
A
#
# COMPACT_ATOMS: atom_id res chain seq x y z
N THR A 1 -2.69 -16.66 -0.62
CA THR A 1 -4.05 -16.40 -0.11
C THR A 1 -3.92 -15.70 1.23
N GLY A 2 -4.85 -14.80 1.55
CA GLY A 2 -4.78 -13.92 2.72
C GLY A 2 -4.71 -12.44 2.36
N ALA A 3 -4.64 -11.60 3.38
CA ALA A 3 -4.50 -10.15 3.28
C ALA A 3 -3.01 -9.76 3.28
N ASN A 4 -2.60 -8.86 2.37
CA ASN A 4 -1.24 -8.32 2.30
C ASN A 4 -1.23 -6.89 1.75
N LEU A 5 -0.11 -6.20 1.96
CA LEU A 5 0.22 -4.95 1.27
C LEU A 5 0.99 -5.28 -0.01
N ARG A 6 0.69 -4.56 -1.09
CA ARG A 6 1.46 -4.60 -2.33
C ARG A 6 1.78 -3.18 -2.78
N VAL A 7 3.03 -2.96 -3.20
CA VAL A 7 3.52 -1.64 -3.60
C VAL A 7 4.04 -1.70 -5.02
N TYR A 8 3.63 -0.72 -5.83
CA TYR A 8 4.13 -0.44 -7.18
C TYR A 8 4.63 1.00 -7.29
N PHE A 9 5.40 1.27 -8.34
CA PHE A 9 5.93 2.60 -8.64
C PHE A 9 5.54 3.00 -10.06
N LYS A 10 5.13 4.25 -10.24
CA LYS A 10 4.81 4.84 -11.53
C LYS A 10 5.72 6.04 -11.82
N ASP A 11 6.09 6.21 -13.07
CA ASP A 11 6.80 7.39 -13.56
C ASP A 11 5.86 8.61 -13.67
N ALA A 12 6.42 9.77 -14.05
CA ALA A 12 5.65 11.01 -14.20
C ALA A 12 4.58 10.96 -15.30
N SER A 13 4.64 9.97 -16.19
CA SER A 13 3.62 9.71 -17.22
C SER A 13 2.56 8.70 -16.77
N GLY A 14 2.66 8.18 -15.55
CA GLY A 14 1.73 7.20 -14.98
C GLY A 14 2.02 5.75 -15.37
N ASN A 15 3.12 5.47 -16.06
CA ASN A 15 3.49 4.11 -16.44
C ASN A 15 4.17 3.39 -15.27
N TYR A 16 3.95 2.08 -15.13
CA TYR A 16 4.68 1.28 -14.15
C TYR A 16 6.19 1.26 -14.44
N ILE A 17 6.99 1.28 -13.38
CA ILE A 17 8.44 1.13 -13.47
C ILE A 17 8.81 -0.35 -13.49
N TYR A 18 9.69 -0.72 -14.42
CA TYR A 18 10.15 -2.09 -14.64
C TYR A 18 11.64 -2.23 -14.29
N ASN A 19 12.02 -3.42 -13.83
CA ASN A 19 13.40 -3.89 -13.77
C ASN A 19 13.55 -5.10 -14.70
N GLY A 20 14.14 -4.87 -15.88
CA GLY A 20 14.08 -5.81 -16.98
C GLY A 20 12.63 -6.02 -17.45
N GLY A 21 12.21 -7.27 -17.60
CA GLY A 21 10.85 -7.61 -18.03
C GLY A 21 9.79 -7.60 -16.91
N ASN A 22 10.16 -7.29 -15.66
CA ASN A 22 9.27 -7.40 -14.52
C ASN A 22 8.95 -6.02 -13.93
N ILE A 23 7.69 -5.80 -13.56
CA ILE A 23 7.30 -4.60 -12.79
C ILE A 23 8.01 -4.62 -11.44
N VAL A 24 8.58 -3.50 -11.04
CA VAL A 24 9.16 -3.35 -9.70
C VAL A 24 8.03 -3.32 -8.67
N LYS A 25 8.04 -4.30 -7.75
CA LYS A 25 7.03 -4.42 -6.70
C LYS A 25 7.61 -4.89 -5.37
N TYR A 26 6.93 -4.53 -4.28
CA TYR A 26 7.19 -5.04 -2.94
C TYR A 26 5.90 -5.57 -2.32
N GLU A 27 5.98 -6.64 -1.55
CA GLU A 27 4.82 -7.28 -0.93
C GLU A 27 5.11 -7.59 0.54
N SER A 28 4.17 -7.27 1.44
CA SER A 28 4.25 -7.77 2.81
C SER A 28 3.98 -9.28 2.83
N LYS A 29 4.31 -9.92 3.96
CA LYS A 29 3.79 -11.27 4.23
C LYS A 29 2.26 -11.24 4.20
N ALA A 30 1.64 -12.26 3.61
CA ALA A 30 0.20 -12.46 3.66
C ALA A 30 -0.23 -13.07 5.00
N VAL A 31 -1.35 -12.59 5.54
CA VAL A 31 -1.96 -13.10 6.77
C VAL A 31 -3.34 -13.67 6.47
N SER A 32 -3.67 -14.80 7.08
CA SER A 32 -4.95 -15.51 6.90
C SER A 32 -5.38 -16.19 8.19
N GLY A 33 -6.70 -16.27 8.43
CA GLY A 33 -7.25 -17.02 9.56
C GLY A 33 -7.09 -16.36 10.93
N SER A 34 -6.66 -15.10 10.99
CA SER A 34 -6.63 -14.31 12.23
C SER A 34 -7.97 -13.61 12.44
N THR A 35 -8.41 -13.52 13.70
CA THR A 35 -9.54 -12.69 14.14
C THR A 35 -9.10 -11.40 14.82
N ASP A 36 -7.80 -11.25 15.10
CA ASP A 36 -7.24 -10.08 15.79
C ASP A 36 -6.50 -9.16 14.82
N TRP A 37 -6.52 -7.85 15.11
CA TRP A 37 -5.77 -6.84 14.37
C TRP A 37 -4.29 -7.21 14.32
N THR A 38 -3.79 -7.40 13.09
CA THR A 38 -2.41 -7.79 12.84
C THR A 38 -1.74 -6.72 11.99
N ARG A 39 -0.68 -6.10 12.50
CA ARG A 39 0.08 -5.09 11.75
C ARG A 39 0.77 -5.74 10.54
N LEU A 40 0.53 -5.19 9.36
CA LEU A 40 1.29 -5.48 8.15
C LEU A 40 2.26 -4.33 7.86
N SER A 41 3.50 -4.65 7.49
CA SER A 41 4.50 -3.65 7.17
C SER A 41 5.51 -4.19 6.17
N ASN A 42 6.08 -3.30 5.35
CA ASN A 42 7.24 -3.60 4.51
C ASN A 42 8.10 -2.36 4.35
N TYR A 43 9.38 -2.56 4.04
CA TYR A 43 10.31 -1.50 3.68
C TYR A 43 10.66 -1.62 2.20
N PHE A 44 10.71 -0.50 1.51
CA PHE A 44 11.08 -0.45 0.12
C PHE A 44 11.87 0.81 -0.19
N THR A 45 12.70 0.72 -1.23
CA THR A 45 13.35 1.87 -1.84
C THR A 45 12.66 2.15 -3.16
N ALA A 46 12.11 3.36 -3.32
CA ALA A 46 11.54 3.80 -4.58
C ALA A 46 12.64 3.83 -5.66
N PRO A 47 12.43 3.19 -6.83
CA PRO A 47 13.37 3.26 -7.94
C PRO A 47 13.55 4.67 -8.46
N ALA A 48 14.64 4.91 -9.21
CA ALA A 48 14.82 6.14 -9.94
C ALA A 48 13.61 6.44 -10.84
N ASN A 49 13.29 7.73 -11.00
CA ASN A 49 12.16 8.25 -11.77
C ASN A 49 10.77 7.92 -11.22
N THR A 50 10.65 7.42 -9.99
CA THR A 50 9.35 7.31 -9.31
C THR A 50 8.74 8.70 -9.13
N ALA A 51 7.55 8.92 -9.69
CA ALA A 51 6.72 10.09 -9.44
C ALA A 51 5.55 9.76 -8.51
N THR A 52 5.03 8.53 -8.59
CA THR A 52 3.89 8.07 -7.79
C THR A 52 4.17 6.69 -7.19
N ILE A 53 3.81 6.50 -5.93
CA ILE A 53 3.79 5.20 -5.26
C ILE A 53 2.33 4.75 -5.19
N GLN A 54 2.04 3.55 -5.69
CA GLN A 54 0.74 2.91 -5.55
C GLN A 54 0.84 1.83 -4.46
N ILE A 55 -0.05 1.90 -3.48
CA ILE A 55 -0.14 0.92 -2.38
C ILE A 55 -1.52 0.28 -2.46
N ASP A 56 -1.55 -1.03 -2.69
CA ASP A 56 -2.75 -1.83 -2.70
C ASP A 56 -2.90 -2.55 -1.35
N LEU A 57 -4.07 -2.39 -0.73
CA LEU A 57 -4.54 -3.23 0.38
C LEU A 57 -5.25 -4.44 -0.22
N LEU A 58 -4.53 -5.55 -0.39
CA LEU A 58 -5.03 -6.70 -1.14
C LEU A 58 -5.56 -7.77 -0.20
N PHE A 59 -6.71 -8.35 -0.55
CA PHE A 59 -7.18 -9.63 -0.04
C PHE A 59 -7.39 -10.63 -1.16
N THR A 60 -6.84 -11.84 -1.01
CA THR A 60 -7.08 -12.96 -1.93
C THR A 60 -7.58 -14.17 -1.17
N GLY A 61 -8.87 -14.49 -1.32
CA GLY A 61 -9.52 -15.61 -0.66
C GLY A 61 -11.01 -15.35 -0.46
N ALA A 62 -11.66 -16.22 0.32
CA ALA A 62 -13.04 -16.05 0.76
C ALA A 62 -13.10 -15.42 2.16
N GLY A 63 -14.17 -14.68 2.44
CA GLY A 63 -14.42 -14.04 3.73
C GLY A 63 -14.32 -12.51 3.67
N THR A 64 -14.30 -11.88 4.85
CA THR A 64 -14.22 -10.43 5.03
C THR A 64 -12.92 -10.08 5.75
N VAL A 65 -12.25 -9.02 5.30
CA VAL A 65 -11.12 -8.42 6.00
C VAL A 65 -11.39 -6.94 6.19
N TYR A 66 -10.86 -6.40 7.28
CA TYR A 66 -10.84 -4.97 7.56
C TYR A 66 -9.39 -4.50 7.58
N PHE A 67 -9.14 -3.34 6.98
CA PHE A 67 -7.85 -2.67 7.03
C PHE A 67 -8.04 -1.35 7.76
N ASP A 68 -7.07 -0.99 8.60
CA ASP A 68 -7.05 0.25 9.36
C ASP A 68 -5.60 0.66 9.60
N GLY A 69 -5.36 1.95 9.83
CA GLY A 69 -4.05 2.53 10.14
C GLY A 69 -3.04 2.43 8.99
N ALA A 70 -3.48 2.69 7.75
CA ALA A 70 -2.59 2.67 6.60
C ALA A 70 -1.64 3.88 6.66
N GLU A 71 -0.34 3.63 6.78
CA GLU A 71 0.69 4.66 6.93
C GLU A 71 1.84 4.47 5.93
N LEU A 72 2.31 5.56 5.32
CA LEU A 72 3.51 5.59 4.49
C LEU A 72 4.49 6.63 5.06
N VAL A 73 5.62 6.16 5.59
CA VAL A 73 6.62 7.00 6.24
C VAL A 73 7.91 7.06 5.41
N TYR A 74 8.41 8.27 5.16
CA TYR A 74 9.72 8.46 4.53
C TYR A 74 10.85 8.38 5.56
N GLY A 75 11.77 7.43 5.38
CA GLY A 75 12.96 7.28 6.23
C GLY A 75 12.91 6.09 7.19
N ARG A 76 14.07 5.72 7.74
CA ARG A 76 14.27 4.57 8.65
C ARG A 76 13.99 4.91 10.13
N VAL A 77 13.10 5.87 10.40
CA VAL A 77 12.74 6.28 11.76
C VAL A 77 11.22 6.15 11.90
N LEU A 78 10.80 5.11 12.61
CA LEU A 78 9.43 4.93 13.08
C LEU A 78 9.26 5.77 14.35
N ASP A 79 9.21 7.09 14.21
CA ASP A 79 8.67 7.89 15.31
C ASP A 79 7.14 7.75 15.26
N ASN A 80 6.54 7.43 16.40
CA ASN A 80 5.10 7.28 16.51
C ASN A 80 4.44 8.58 16.04
N TYR A 81 3.55 8.51 15.03
CA TYR A 81 2.76 9.58 14.43
C TYR A 81 3.38 10.34 13.23
N TYR A 82 3.51 9.67 12.08
CA TYR A 82 3.48 10.35 10.77
C TYR A 82 2.20 9.96 10.03
N SER A 83 1.05 10.37 10.57
CA SER A 83 -0.23 10.18 9.87
C SER A 83 -0.18 10.94 8.55
N ASN A 84 -0.11 10.21 7.45
CA ASN A 84 -0.80 10.58 6.22
C ASN A 84 -2.23 10.96 6.63
N GLU A 85 -2.67 12.14 6.21
CA GLU A 85 -3.98 12.67 6.59
C GLU A 85 -5.05 11.64 6.21
N ASN A 86 -5.78 11.15 7.23
CA ASN A 86 -6.76 10.05 7.18
C ASN A 86 -6.23 8.60 7.16
N ALA A 87 -5.13 8.29 7.86
CA ALA A 87 -4.62 6.92 8.01
C ALA A 87 -5.66 5.89 8.55
N GLY A 88 -6.66 6.35 9.30
CA GLY A 88 -7.72 5.51 9.85
C GLY A 88 -8.98 5.40 8.99
N PHE A 89 -9.08 6.11 7.86
CA PHE A 89 -10.31 6.20 7.04
C PHE A 89 -11.58 6.70 7.76
N GLU A 90 -11.46 7.22 8.98
CA GLU A 90 -12.58 7.69 9.81
C GLU A 90 -13.08 9.10 9.45
N TRP A 91 -12.34 9.82 8.61
CA TRP A 91 -12.84 11.03 7.99
C TRP A 91 -13.43 10.70 6.63
N GLY A 92 -14.72 11.01 6.44
CA GLY A 92 -15.45 10.84 5.19
C GLY A 92 -14.98 11.74 4.04
N ASN A 93 -13.72 12.17 4.07
CA ASN A 93 -13.08 12.94 3.02
C ASN A 93 -11.72 12.32 2.65
N LEU A 94 -11.49 12.14 1.34
CA LEU A 94 -10.32 11.51 0.73
C LEU A 94 -9.38 12.55 0.09
N ASP A 95 -9.36 13.79 0.61
CA ASP A 95 -8.74 14.97 -0.04
C ASP A 95 -7.32 14.76 -0.59
N ASN A 96 -6.55 13.78 -0.09
CA ASN A 96 -5.20 13.45 -0.53
C ASN A 96 -4.99 11.99 -1.01
N TRP A 97 -6.06 11.21 -1.15
CA TRP A 97 -6.04 9.83 -1.67
C TRP A 97 -6.85 9.72 -2.96
N THR A 98 -6.18 9.46 -4.08
CA THR A 98 -6.87 9.07 -5.32
C THR A 98 -7.10 7.55 -5.33
N MET A 99 -8.36 7.10 -5.31
CA MET A 99 -8.67 5.70 -5.62
C MET A 99 -8.36 5.43 -7.09
N SER A 100 -7.63 4.35 -7.38
CA SER A 100 -7.48 3.90 -8.76
C SER A 100 -8.79 3.24 -9.19
N ASP A 101 -9.41 3.75 -10.26
CA ASP A 101 -10.59 3.12 -10.87
C ASP A 101 -10.17 1.75 -11.44
N LEU A 102 -10.72 0.68 -10.87
CA LEU A 102 -10.60 -0.65 -11.45
C LEU A 102 -11.65 -0.73 -12.56
N SER A 103 -11.30 -0.28 -13.77
CA SER A 103 -12.08 -0.65 -14.95
C SER A 103 -12.11 -2.18 -15.04
N PRO A 104 -13.31 -2.79 -15.24
CA PRO A 104 -13.46 -4.24 -15.38
C PRO A 104 -12.68 -4.81 -16.57
#